data_AF-A0A843GNJ2-F1
#
_entry.id   AF-A0A843GNJ2-F1
#
_cell.length_a   1.000
_cell.length_b   1.000
_cell.length_c   1.000
_cell.angle_alpha   90.00
_cell.angle_beta   90.00
_cell.angle_gamma   90.00
#
_symmetry.space_group_name_H-M   'P 1'
#
loop_
_entity.id
_entity.type
_entity.pdbx_description
1 polymer ?
#
loop_
_entity_poly.entity_id
_entity_poly.type
_entity_poly.pdbx_seq_one_letter_code
_entity_poly.pdbx_strand_id
1 'polypeptide(L)'
;MNTTLFEYLINGYNDLAYTHNYIFGFEYKGVVYAVTTDNAILPYILKLDKASRGAGYALRFKPTNAQKVMLIAKGAEVVCSATYFNDMVANLKYNKGEVFEKIITENNGQEWTKDSVPFTIDGDLTVDGVAYQIKYQGATFTNEKILARLTA
;
A
#
# COMPACT_ATOMS: atom_id res chain seq x y z
N MET A 1 -12.59 0.91 -17.69
CA MET A 1 -12.60 0.73 -16.23
C MET A 1 -14.02 1.02 -15.75
N ASN A 2 -14.60 0.20 -14.87
CA ASN A 2 -15.92 0.51 -14.29
C ASN A 2 -15.75 1.63 -13.26
N THR A 3 -15.97 2.88 -13.69
CA THR A 3 -15.70 4.08 -12.90
C THR A 3 -16.54 4.12 -11.62
N THR A 4 -17.83 3.80 -11.71
CA THR A 4 -18.73 3.76 -10.55
C THR A 4 -18.27 2.77 -9.48
N LEU A 5 -17.85 1.56 -9.90
CA LEU A 5 -17.33 0.57 -8.95
C LEU A 5 -16.00 1.01 -8.33
N PHE A 6 -15.14 1.66 -9.11
CA PHE A 6 -13.86 2.17 -8.62
C PHE A 6 -14.05 3.25 -7.56
N GLU A 7 -14.93 4.21 -7.82
CA GLU A 7 -15.29 5.28 -6.88
C GLU A 7 -15.93 4.71 -5.62
N TYR A 8 -16.87 3.76 -5.76
CA TYR A 8 -17.48 3.07 -4.62
C TYR A 8 -16.43 2.39 -3.73
N LEU A 9 -15.48 1.65 -4.31
CA LEU A 9 -14.45 0.97 -3.54
C LEU A 9 -13.46 1.95 -2.88
N ILE A 10 -13.09 3.04 -3.55
CA ILE A 10 -12.20 4.07 -2.98
C ILE A 10 -12.89 4.78 -1.82
N ASN A 11 -14.12 5.25 -2.00
CA ASN A 11 -14.84 5.98 -0.99
C ASN A 11 -15.12 5.10 0.22
N GLY A 12 -15.64 3.89 0.01
CA GLY A 12 -15.89 2.96 1.11
C GLY A 12 -14.63 2.52 1.85
N TYR A 13 -13.47 2.43 1.17
CA TYR A 13 -12.20 2.21 1.87
C TYR A 13 -11.82 3.43 2.73
N ASN A 14 -11.89 4.64 2.16
CA ASN A 14 -11.55 5.87 2.87
C ASN A 14 -12.46 6.10 4.07
N ASP A 15 -13.76 5.82 3.97
CA ASP A 15 -14.71 6.00 5.07
C ASP A 15 -14.41 5.08 6.27
N LEU A 16 -13.71 3.96 6.03
CA LEU A 16 -13.42 2.94 7.04
C LEU A 16 -11.96 2.98 7.53
N ALA A 17 -11.04 3.58 6.78
CA ALA A 17 -9.62 3.54 7.09
C ALA A 17 -9.28 4.35 8.34
N TYR A 18 -8.47 3.76 9.23
CA TYR A 18 -8.03 4.43 10.47
C TYR A 18 -7.22 5.70 10.20
N THR A 19 -6.40 5.70 9.14
CA THR A 19 -5.61 6.84 8.70
C THR A 19 -5.73 7.04 7.20
N HIS A 20 -5.51 8.29 6.78
CA HIS A 20 -5.46 8.70 5.38
C HIS A 20 -4.04 9.08 4.94
N ASN A 21 -3.04 8.83 5.78
CA ASN A 21 -1.64 9.00 5.43
C ASN A 21 -1.06 7.66 4.99
N TYR A 22 -0.27 7.67 3.92
CA TYR A 22 0.28 6.47 3.31
C TYR A 22 1.76 6.60 3.06
N ILE A 23 2.46 5.46 3.15
CA ILE A 23 3.80 5.28 2.61
C ILE A 23 3.70 4.23 1.50
N PHE A 24 3.85 4.67 0.25
CA PHE A 24 3.76 3.81 -0.92
C PHE A 24 5.12 3.34 -1.39
N GLY A 25 5.30 2.02 -1.48
CA GLY A 25 6.52 1.40 -1.94
C GLY A 25 6.41 0.83 -3.36
N PHE A 26 7.38 1.10 -4.23
CA PHE A 26 7.39 0.52 -5.58
C PHE A 26 8.80 0.34 -6.13
N GLU A 27 8.95 -0.62 -7.05
CA GLU A 27 10.20 -0.85 -7.76
C GLU A 27 10.19 -0.12 -9.11
N TYR A 28 11.25 0.60 -9.43
CA TYR A 28 11.45 1.22 -10.73
C TYR A 28 12.93 1.19 -11.12
N LYS A 29 13.24 0.65 -12.31
CA LYS A 29 14.60 0.56 -12.86
C LYS A 29 15.65 0.01 -11.88
N GLY A 30 15.31 -1.07 -11.16
CA GLY A 30 16.25 -1.73 -10.24
C GLY A 30 16.41 -1.05 -8.88
N VAL A 31 15.57 -0.06 -8.56
CA VAL A 31 15.56 0.66 -7.28
C VAL A 31 14.19 0.56 -6.64
N VAL A 32 14.16 0.38 -5.32
CA VAL A 32 12.93 0.45 -4.50
C VAL A 32 12.80 1.87 -3.98
N TYR A 33 11.64 2.48 -4.24
CA TYR A 33 11.28 3.82 -3.81
C TYR A 33 10.16 3.77 -2.76
N ALA A 34 10.12 4.77 -1.90
CA ALA A 34 9.02 5.06 -0.99
C ALA A 34 8.53 6.50 -1.18
N VAL A 35 7.23 6.75 -1.07
CA VAL A 35 6.68 8.11 -1.09
C VAL A 35 5.60 8.26 -0.04
N THR A 36 5.70 9.32 0.75
CA THR A 36 4.72 9.70 1.76
C THR A 36 3.69 10.64 1.15
N THR A 37 2.40 10.33 1.31
CA THR A 37 1.30 11.11 0.72
C THR A 37 -0.02 10.82 1.45
N ASP A 38 -1.05 11.60 1.18
CA ASP A 38 -2.39 11.40 1.69
C ASP A 38 -3.31 10.60 0.72
N ASN A 39 -4.58 10.43 1.11
CA ASN A 39 -5.60 9.73 0.33
C ASN A 39 -5.98 10.41 -1.00
N ALA A 40 -5.59 11.66 -1.26
CA ALA A 40 -5.90 12.34 -2.52
C ALA A 40 -5.19 11.67 -3.70
N ILE A 41 -4.12 10.91 -3.46
CA ILE A 41 -3.40 10.20 -4.52
C ILE A 41 -4.15 8.95 -5.02
N LEU A 42 -5.03 8.35 -4.21
CA LEU A 42 -5.57 7.00 -4.45
C LEU A 42 -6.26 6.85 -5.81
N PRO A 43 -7.10 7.81 -6.28
CA PRO A 43 -7.74 7.71 -7.59
C PRO A 43 -6.74 7.64 -8.76
N TYR A 44 -5.52 8.14 -8.56
CA TYR A 44 -4.50 8.23 -9.60
C TYR A 44 -3.55 7.04 -9.65
N ILE A 45 -3.44 6.25 -8.58
CA ILE A 45 -2.43 5.17 -8.48
C ILE A 45 -3.02 3.79 -8.21
N LEU A 46 -4.30 3.72 -7.87
CA LEU A 46 -5.02 2.48 -7.71
C LEU A 46 -5.69 2.06 -9.02
N LYS A 47 -6.02 0.78 -9.10
CA LYS A 47 -6.82 0.24 -10.20
C LYS A 47 -7.78 -0.84 -9.71
N LEU A 48 -8.87 -1.02 -10.46
CA LEU A 48 -9.69 -2.21 -10.34
C LEU A 48 -8.97 -3.41 -10.96
N ASP A 49 -8.99 -4.52 -10.23
CA ASP A 49 -8.49 -5.81 -10.68
C ASP A 49 -9.46 -6.91 -10.25
N LYS A 50 -9.42 -8.07 -10.90
CA LYS A 50 -10.25 -9.20 -10.48
C LYS A 50 -9.76 -9.69 -9.10
N ALA A 51 -10.69 -9.83 -8.15
CA ALA A 51 -10.39 -10.42 -6.87
C ALA A 51 -10.29 -11.95 -6.99
N SER A 52 -9.54 -12.57 -6.09
CA SER A 52 -9.43 -14.04 -6.04
C SER A 52 -10.68 -14.67 -5.43
N ARG A 53 -10.93 -15.95 -5.71
CA ARG A 53 -11.94 -16.79 -5.04
C ARG A 53 -13.37 -16.20 -5.04
N GLY A 54 -13.79 -15.58 -6.14
CA GLY A 54 -15.15 -15.07 -6.30
C GLY A 54 -15.49 -13.82 -5.50
N ALA A 55 -14.49 -13.10 -4.96
CA ALA A 55 -14.70 -11.86 -4.20
C ALA A 55 -14.95 -10.61 -5.07
N GLY A 56 -15.46 -10.78 -6.29
CA GLY A 56 -15.71 -9.69 -7.24
C GLY A 56 -14.44 -9.01 -7.75
N TYR A 57 -14.41 -7.68 -7.66
CA TYR A 57 -13.30 -6.80 -7.95
C TYR A 57 -12.59 -6.34 -6.68
N ALA A 58 -11.29 -6.10 -6.82
CA ALA A 58 -10.41 -5.62 -5.78
C ALA A 58 -9.77 -4.30 -6.20
N LEU A 59 -9.65 -3.39 -5.23
CA LEU A 59 -8.90 -2.15 -5.37
C LEU A 59 -7.42 -2.44 -5.04
N ARG A 60 -6.54 -2.26 -6.03
CA ARG A 60 -5.11 -2.62 -5.89
C ARG A 60 -4.18 -1.48 -6.25
N PHE A 61 -3.09 -1.38 -5.49
CA PHE A 61 -1.97 -0.52 -5.82
C PHE A 61 -1.07 -1.26 -6.82
N LYS A 62 -1.25 -0.99 -8.12
CA LYS A 62 -0.45 -1.58 -9.20
C LYS A 62 -0.05 -0.48 -10.18
N PRO A 63 0.85 0.43 -9.77
CA PRO A 63 1.17 1.61 -10.54
C PRO A 63 1.88 1.22 -11.85
N THR A 64 1.44 1.83 -12.94
CA THR A 64 2.11 1.82 -14.24
C THR A 64 3.45 2.54 -14.17
N ASN A 65 4.32 2.35 -15.17
CA ASN A 65 5.59 3.09 -15.23
C ASN A 65 5.39 4.61 -15.22
N ALA A 66 4.34 5.11 -15.88
CA ALA A 66 4.01 6.54 -15.85
C ALA A 66 3.61 7.02 -14.44
N GLN A 67 2.78 6.25 -13.73
CA GLN A 67 2.43 6.54 -12.33
C GLN A 67 3.64 6.47 -11.41
N LYS A 68 4.57 5.52 -11.61
CA LYS A 68 5.82 5.44 -10.86
C LYS A 68 6.69 6.68 -11.08
N VAL A 69 6.84 7.14 -12.31
CA VAL A 69 7.56 8.39 -12.62
C VAL A 69 6.88 9.60 -11.97
N MET A 70 5.55 9.66 -11.97
CA MET A 70 4.79 10.70 -11.28
C MET A 70 5.05 10.67 -9.76
N LEU A 71 5.05 9.49 -9.13
CA LEU A 71 5.35 9.35 -7.71
C LEU A 71 6.79 9.79 -7.38
N ILE A 72 7.76 9.43 -8.23
CA ILE A 72 9.15 9.92 -8.11
C ILE A 72 9.18 11.45 -8.19
N ALA A 73 8.52 12.05 -9.18
CA ALA A 73 8.45 13.50 -9.33
C ALA A 73 7.74 14.21 -8.16
N LYS A 74 6.83 13.52 -7.46
CA LYS A 74 6.15 14.01 -6.25
C LYS A 74 7.07 13.99 -5.00
N GLY A 75 8.24 13.35 -5.08
CA GLY A 75 9.20 13.27 -3.98
C GLY A 75 9.39 11.86 -3.43
N ALA A 76 9.27 10.81 -4.27
CA ALA A 76 9.64 9.47 -3.82
C ALA A 76 11.15 9.38 -3.55
N GLU A 77 11.50 8.85 -2.39
CA GLU A 77 12.87 8.67 -1.93
C GLU A 77 13.35 7.24 -2.21
N VAL A 78 14.66 7.09 -2.37
CA VAL A 78 15.28 5.78 -2.56
C VAL A 78 15.34 5.07 -1.20
N VAL A 79 14.79 3.85 -1.15
CA VAL A 79 14.86 2.99 0.03
C VAL A 79 16.09 2.08 -0.06
N CYS A 80 16.20 1.32 -1.14
CA CYS A 80 17.31 0.39 -1.37
C CYS A 80 17.36 -0.08 -2.83
N SER A 81 18.35 -0.91 -3.18
CA SER A 81 18.37 -1.57 -4.48
C SER A 81 17.33 -2.69 -4.54
N ALA A 82 16.76 -2.93 -5.73
CA ALA A 82 15.83 -4.04 -5.95
C ALA A 82 16.50 -5.40 -5.67
N THR A 83 17.80 -5.54 -5.94
CA THR A 83 18.57 -6.75 -5.62
C THR A 83 18.55 -7.01 -4.11
N TYR A 84 18.96 -6.03 -3.31
CA TYR A 84 18.96 -6.15 -1.85
C TYR A 84 17.55 -6.47 -1.31
N PHE A 85 16.53 -5.78 -1.82
CA PHE A 85 15.15 -6.03 -1.42
C PHE A 85 14.68 -7.45 -1.74
N ASN A 86 14.94 -7.93 -2.96
CA ASN A 86 14.54 -9.28 -3.36
C ASN A 86 15.35 -10.36 -2.62
N ASP A 87 16.62 -10.10 -2.29
CA ASP A 87 17.43 -10.99 -1.46
C ASP A 87 16.85 -11.08 -0.04
N MET A 88 16.42 -9.96 0.56
CA MET A 88 15.72 -10.00 1.85
C MET A 88 14.43 -10.81 1.77
N VAL A 89 13.63 -10.62 0.72
CA VAL A 89 12.39 -11.38 0.51
C VAL A 89 12.65 -12.88 0.35
N ALA A 90 13.74 -13.26 -0.33
CA ALA A 90 14.10 -14.67 -0.52
C ALA A 90 14.61 -15.33 0.77
N ASN A 91 15.26 -14.57 1.65
CA ASN A 91 15.87 -15.08 2.88
C ASN A 91 14.97 -14.95 4.12
N LEU A 92 13.86 -14.21 4.02
CA LEU A 92 12.87 -14.07 5.08
C LEU A 92 11.61 -14.89 4.76
N LYS A 93 10.89 -15.32 5.79
CA LYS A 93 9.58 -15.99 5.65
C LYS A 93 8.44 -15.05 5.22
N TYR A 94 8.75 -13.80 4.95
CA TYR A 94 7.81 -12.70 4.77
C TYR A 94 7.64 -12.35 3.29
N ASN A 95 6.43 -11.94 2.92
CA ASN A 95 6.14 -11.49 1.56
C ASN A 95 6.70 -10.09 1.29
N LYS A 96 6.67 -9.64 0.02
CA LYS A 96 7.19 -8.32 -0.38
C LYS A 96 6.59 -7.14 0.40
N GLY A 97 5.29 -7.19 0.71
CA GLY A 97 4.63 -6.15 1.51
C GLY A 97 5.19 -6.09 2.91
N GLU A 98 5.26 -7.24 3.59
CA GLU A 98 5.79 -7.37 4.95
C GLU A 98 7.28 -6.98 5.04
N VAL A 99 8.10 -7.37 4.05
CA VAL A 99 9.52 -6.97 4.00
C VAL A 99 9.68 -5.47 3.77
N PHE A 100 8.84 -4.87 2.92
CA PHE A 100 8.86 -3.43 2.70
C PHE A 100 8.46 -2.67 3.96
N GLU A 101 7.38 -3.09 4.61
CA GLU A 101 6.94 -2.55 5.90
C GLU A 101 8.03 -2.62 6.95
N LYS A 102 8.69 -3.78 7.10
CA LYS A 102 9.86 -3.95 7.96
C LYS A 102 10.95 -2.90 7.71
N ILE A 103 11.36 -2.73 6.46
CA ILE A 103 12.42 -1.77 6.11
C ILE A 103 12.00 -0.34 6.47
N ILE A 104 10.76 0.05 6.15
CA ILE A 104 10.25 1.39 6.44
C ILE A 104 10.18 1.64 7.95
N THR A 105 9.65 0.71 8.72
CA THR A 105 9.56 0.80 10.19
C THR A 105 10.95 0.93 10.82
N GLU A 106 11.90 0.08 10.40
CA GLU A 106 13.27 0.10 10.93
C GLU A 106 14.06 1.35 10.52
N ASN A 107 13.84 1.87 9.30
CA ASN A 107 14.42 3.14 8.87
C ASN A 107 13.91 4.35 9.68
N ASN A 108 12.74 4.22 10.34
CA ASN A 108 12.21 5.22 11.26
C ASN A 108 12.61 4.95 12.73
N GLY A 109 13.59 4.06 12.96
CA GLY A 109 14.12 3.77 14.29
C GLY A 109 13.19 2.95 15.18
N GLN A 110 12.18 2.29 14.60
CA GLN A 110 11.21 1.46 15.32
C GLN A 110 11.46 -0.02 15.07
N GLU A 111 11.23 -0.85 16.08
CA GLU A 111 11.33 -2.30 15.93
C GLU A 111 10.11 -2.83 15.18
N TRP A 112 10.33 -3.48 14.04
CA TRP A 112 9.25 -4.10 13.29
C TRP A 112 8.84 -5.44 13.91
N THR A 113 7.55 -5.56 14.23
CA THR A 113 6.91 -6.82 14.61
C THR A 113 5.76 -7.09 13.67
N LYS A 114 5.66 -8.32 13.16
CA LYS A 114 4.49 -8.72 12.39
C LYS A 114 3.24 -8.72 13.28
N ASP A 115 2.24 -7.96 12.87
CA ASP A 115 0.89 -8.05 13.43
C ASP A 115 -0.14 -8.46 12.36
N SER A 116 -1.42 -8.39 12.74
CA SER A 116 -2.54 -8.61 11.84
C SER A 116 -3.68 -7.66 12.17
N VAL A 117 -3.34 -6.43 12.58
CA VAL A 117 -4.30 -5.39 12.94
C VAL A 117 -5.06 -4.96 11.68
N PRO A 118 -6.40 -4.96 11.70
CA PRO A 118 -7.19 -4.46 10.58
C PRO A 118 -6.91 -2.98 10.29
N PHE A 119 -6.91 -2.60 9.01
CA PHE A 119 -6.71 -1.21 8.55
C PHE A 119 -7.76 -0.20 9.09
N THR A 120 -8.86 -0.70 9.66
CA THR A 120 -9.92 0.09 10.28
C THR A 120 -9.64 0.42 11.75
N ILE A 121 -8.61 -0.20 12.34
CA ILE A 121 -8.30 -0.11 13.77
C ILE A 121 -7.03 0.69 14.01
N ASP A 122 -5.99 0.51 13.19
CA ASP A 122 -4.70 1.20 13.37
C ASP A 122 -3.97 1.42 12.03
N GLY A 123 -2.90 2.23 12.07
CA GLY A 123 -1.88 2.33 11.04
C GLY A 123 -0.86 1.18 11.14
N ASP A 124 -0.03 1.04 10.11
CA ASP A 124 1.09 0.10 10.09
C ASP A 124 2.35 0.70 10.77
N LEU A 125 2.41 2.04 10.91
CA LEU A 125 3.52 2.78 11.55
C LEU A 125 3.00 4.12 12.11
N THR A 126 3.52 4.56 13.26
CA THR A 126 3.29 5.93 13.76
C THR A 126 4.61 6.68 13.89
N VAL A 127 4.75 7.82 13.21
CA VAL A 127 5.93 8.69 13.29
C VAL A 127 5.47 10.08 13.68
N ASP A 128 6.07 10.66 14.74
CA ASP A 128 5.75 12.00 15.25
C ASP A 128 4.24 12.23 15.50
N GLY A 129 3.54 11.19 15.98
CA GLY A 129 2.10 11.22 16.25
C GLY A 129 1.21 11.08 15.01
N VAL A 130 1.77 10.85 13.82
CA VAL A 130 1.04 10.60 12.59
C VAL A 130 1.07 9.11 12.27
N ALA A 131 -0.11 8.48 12.22
CA ALA A 131 -0.26 7.09 11.79
C ALA A 131 -0.25 6.99 10.26
N TYR A 132 0.44 5.99 9.72
CA TYR A 132 0.60 5.72 8.29
C TYR A 132 0.17 4.30 7.95
N GLN A 133 -0.48 4.13 6.81
CA GLN A 133 -0.67 2.82 6.17
C GLN A 133 0.44 2.59 5.13
N ILE A 134 1.21 1.53 5.28
CA ILE A 134 2.31 1.17 4.40
C ILE A 134 1.79 0.20 3.33
N LYS A 135 2.03 0.51 2.05
CA LYS A 135 1.53 -0.29 0.93
C LYS A 135 2.59 -0.45 -0.15
N TYR A 136 3.10 -1.66 -0.30
CA TYR A 136 3.99 -2.01 -1.40
C TYR A 136 3.21 -2.35 -2.68
N GLN A 137 3.81 -2.11 -3.85
CA GLN A 137 3.20 -2.43 -5.14
C GLN A 137 2.68 -3.88 -5.18
N GLY A 138 1.46 -4.05 -5.66
CA GLY A 138 0.70 -5.30 -5.61
C GLY A 138 -0.29 -5.38 -4.44
N ALA A 139 -0.19 -4.51 -3.44
CA ALA A 139 -1.09 -4.48 -2.29
C ALA A 139 -2.57 -4.35 -2.71
N THR A 140 -3.42 -5.04 -1.96
CA THR A 140 -4.88 -4.92 -2.06
C THR A 140 -5.35 -4.03 -0.94
N PHE A 141 -6.09 -2.98 -1.27
CA PHE A 141 -6.69 -2.07 -0.31
C PHE A 141 -7.95 -2.70 0.27
N THR A 142 -8.87 -3.05 -0.62
CA THR A 142 -10.11 -3.71 -0.28
C THR A 142 -10.66 -4.47 -1.49
N ASN A 143 -11.77 -5.17 -1.29
CA ASN A 143 -12.58 -5.75 -2.36
C ASN A 143 -14.06 -5.64 -1.99
N GLU A 144 -14.93 -5.89 -2.95
CA GLU A 144 -16.39 -5.79 -2.78
C GLU A 144 -16.88 -6.59 -1.58
N LYS A 145 -16.37 -7.82 -1.38
CA LYS A 145 -16.79 -8.68 -0.26
C LYS A 145 -16.36 -8.11 1.10
N ILE A 146 -15.16 -7.56 1.20
CA ILE A 146 -14.66 -6.97 2.45
C ILE A 146 -15.47 -5.71 2.78
N LEU A 147 -15.68 -4.82 1.81
CA LEU A 147 -16.49 -3.62 2.05
C LEU A 147 -17.92 -3.98 2.45
N ALA A 148 -18.59 -4.85 1.70
CA ALA A 148 -19.95 -5.25 2.01
C ALA A 148 -20.09 -5.84 3.43
N ARG A 149 -19.07 -6.55 3.93
CA ARG A 149 -19.06 -7.08 5.30
C ARG A 149 -18.86 -5.99 6.36
N LEU A 150 -18.08 -4.96 6.06
CA LEU A 150 -17.74 -3.89 7.01
C LEU A 150 -18.79 -2.78 7.04
N THR A 151 -19.64 -2.67 6.01
CA THR A 151 -20.70 -1.65 5.90
C THR A 151 -22.11 -2.20 6.13
N ALA A 152 -22.25 -3.49 6.45
CA ALA A 152 -23.53 -4.14 6.78
C ALA A 152 -23.74 -4.18 8.29
#